data_AF-A0A843K8E6-F1
#
_entry.id   AF-A0A843K8E6-F1
#
_cell.length_a   1.000
_cell.length_b   1.000
_cell.length_c   1.000
_cell.angle_alpha   90.00
_cell.angle_beta   90.00
_cell.angle_gamma   90.00
#
_symmetry.space_group_name_H-M   'P 1'
#
loop_
_entity.id
_entity.type
_entity.pdbx_description
1 polymer ?
#
loop_
_entity_poly.entity_id
_entity_poly.type
_entity_poly.pdbx_seq_one_letter_code
_entity_poly.pdbx_strand_id
1 'polypeptide(L)' 'HSHSQDQAGYVVSGRIRVIVEGKSSDLGPGDSYSAPSGANHSAIALESSVVVDTFSPPREDYRRSIG' A
#
# COMPACT_ATOMS: atom_id res chain seq x y z
N HIS A 1 -7.35 0.61 6.96
CA HIS A 1 -7.44 2.03 7.31
C HIS A 1 -7.85 2.81 6.06
N SER A 2 -8.02 4.12 6.16
CA SER A 2 -8.27 5.02 5.02
C SER A 2 -7.64 6.37 5.30
N HIS A 3 -7.37 7.13 4.23
CA HIS A 3 -6.78 8.47 4.30
C HIS A 3 -7.08 9.26 3.01
N SER A 4 -6.86 10.57 3.02
CA SER A 4 -7.21 11.48 1.91
C SER A 4 -6.21 11.48 0.75
N GLN A 5 -5.08 10.80 0.88
CA GLN A 5 -4.11 10.61 -0.18
C GLN A 5 -4.53 9.45 -1.09
N ASP A 6 -4.32 9.61 -2.40
CA ASP A 6 -4.22 8.46 -3.29
C ASP A 6 -2.95 7.68 -2.94
N GLN A 7 -3.08 6.37 -2.80
CA GLN A 7 -1.95 5.46 -2.60
C GLN A 7 -1.83 4.51 -3.78
N ALA A 8 -0.60 4.29 -4.23
CA ALA A 8 -0.26 3.21 -5.14
C ALA A 8 0.97 2.47 -4.61
N GLY A 9 0.95 1.15 -4.68
CA GLY A 9 2.05 0.32 -4.22
C GLY A 9 2.53 -0.66 -5.27
N TYR A 10 3.82 -0.96 -5.25
CA TYR A 10 4.50 -1.91 -6.13
C TYR A 10 5.28 -2.93 -5.29
N VAL A 11 5.10 -4.22 -5.58
CA VAL A 11 5.79 -5.30 -4.86
C VAL A 11 7.16 -5.53 -5.49
N VAL A 12 8.22 -5.20 -4.75
CA VAL A 12 9.61 -5.43 -5.18
C VAL A 12 10.01 -6.89 -4.95
N SER A 13 9.63 -7.44 -3.80
CA SER A 13 9.89 -8.85 -3.45
C SER A 13 8.86 -9.34 -2.42
N GLY A 14 8.75 -10.66 -2.30
CA GLY A 14 7.81 -11.31 -1.40
C GLY A 14 6.38 -11.40 -1.95
N ARG A 15 5.41 -11.55 -1.05
CA ARG A 15 4.00 -11.75 -1.36
C ARG A 15 3.12 -11.11 -0.30
N ILE A 16 2.15 -10.34 -0.75
CA ILE A 16 1.18 -9.65 0.10
C ILE A 16 -0.25 -9.97 -0.35
N ARG A 17 -1.19 -9.88 0.58
CA ARG A 17 -2.62 -9.76 0.27
C ARG A 17 -3.04 -8.32 0.49
N VAL A 18 -3.51 -7.66 -0.56
CA VAL A 18 -4.10 -6.33 -0.46
C VAL A 18 -5.62 -6.46 -0.48
N ILE A 19 -6.29 -5.71 0.37
CA ILE A 19 -7.74 -5.58 0.39
C ILE A 19 -8.07 -4.12 0.15
N VAL A 20 -8.82 -3.82 -0.91
CA VAL A 20 -9.30 -2.45 -1.22
C VAL A 20 -10.81 -2.52 -1.44
N GLU A 21 -11.58 -1.71 -0.70
CA GLU A 21 -13.06 -1.71 -0.76
C GLU A 21 -13.66 -3.12 -0.60
N GLY A 22 -13.07 -3.91 0.31
CA GLY A 22 -13.50 -5.27 0.61
C GLY A 22 -13.08 -6.34 -0.41
N LYS A 23 -12.45 -5.97 -1.52
CA LYS A 23 -11.94 -6.93 -2.53
C LYS A 23 -10.50 -7.29 -2.21
N SER A 24 -10.24 -8.59 -2.06
CA SER A 24 -8.90 -9.12 -1.80
C SER A 24 -8.19 -9.52 -3.10
N SER A 25 -6.88 -9.32 -3.13
CA SER A 25 -5.99 -9.81 -4.19
C SER A 25 -4.62 -10.13 -3.59
N ASP A 26 -4.06 -11.27 -4.00
CA ASP A 26 -2.70 -11.65 -3.60
C ASP A 26 -1.73 -11.21 -4.70
N LEU A 27 -0.72 -10.44 -4.30
CA LEU A 27 0.22 -9.79 -5.20
C LEU A 27 1.63 -10.33 -4.92
N GLY A 28 2.37 -10.62 -5.98
CA GLY A 28 3.77 -11.02 -5.96
C GLY A 28 4.69 -9.98 -6.63
N PRO A 29 5.99 -10.29 -6.79
CA PRO A 29 6.95 -9.34 -7.34
C PRO A 29 6.57 -8.89 -8.75
N GLY A 30 6.57 -7.57 -8.98
CA GLY A 30 6.13 -6.97 -10.25
C GLY A 30 4.67 -6.51 -10.26
N ASP A 31 3.83 -7.02 -9.35
CA ASP A 31 2.44 -6.60 -9.25
C ASP A 31 2.31 -5.23 -8.57
N SER A 32 1.22 -4.54 -8.87
CA SER A 32 0.88 -3.24 -8.29
C SER A 32 -0.56 -3.19 -7.82
N TYR A 33 -0.84 -2.27 -6.91
CA TYR A 33 -2.20 -1.94 -6.51
C TYR A 33 -2.40 -0.42 -6.43
N SER A 34 -3.67 -0.01 -6.47
CA SER A 34 -4.08 1.36 -6.24
C SER A 34 -5.20 1.37 -5.21
N ALA A 35 -5.06 2.23 -4.21
CA ALA A 35 -6.07 2.58 -3.22
C ALA A 35 -6.39 4.07 -3.38
N PRO A 36 -7.53 4.40 -4.02
CA PRO A 36 -7.96 5.79 -4.16
C PRO A 36 -8.16 6.49 -2.81
N SER A 37 -8.06 7.82 -2.79
CA SER A 37 -8.37 8.64 -1.62
C SER A 37 -9.71 8.24 -0.99
N GLY A 38 -9.69 8.03 0.33
CA GLY A 38 -10.86 7.65 1.13
C GLY A 38 -11.23 6.17 1.05
N ALA A 39 -10.66 5.39 0.12
CA ALA A 39 -10.93 3.97 0.02
C ALA A 39 -10.42 3.23 1.27
N ASN A 40 -11.24 2.36 1.84
CA ASN A 40 -10.83 1.47 2.91
C ASN A 40 -9.89 0.40 2.35
N HIS A 41 -8.68 0.34 2.89
CA HIS A 41 -7.69 -0.63 2.45
C HIS A 41 -6.83 -1.19 3.59
N SER A 42 -6.27 -2.37 3.36
CA SER A 42 -5.27 -3.00 4.22
C SER A 42 -4.34 -3.90 3.39
N ALA A 43 -3.14 -4.15 3.93
CA ALA A 43 -2.19 -5.08 3.36
C ALA A 43 -1.74 -6.07 4.44
N ILE A 44 -1.62 -7.34 4.07
CA ILE A 44 -1.15 -8.42 4.93
C ILE A 44 0.05 -9.04 4.25
N ALA A 45 1.21 -9.06 4.91
CA ALA A 45 2.37 -9.80 4.43
C ALA A 45 2.09 -11.31 4.57
N LEU A 46 2.12 -12.04 3.46
CA LEU A 46 2.00 -13.51 3.45
C LEU A 46 3.38 -14.18 3.60
N GLU A 47 4.44 -13.46 3.23
CA GLU A 47 5.85 -13.80 3.45
C GLU A 47 6.68 -12.52 3.64
N SER A 48 7.99 -12.65 3.89
CA SER A 48 8.89 -11.49 3.99
C SER A 48 8.88 -10.72 2.67
N SER A 49 8.47 -9.45 2.72
CA SER A 49 8.13 -8.67 1.52
C SER A 49 8.72 -7.27 1.57
N VAL A 50 9.05 -6.73 0.39
CA VAL A 50 9.43 -5.34 0.17
C VAL A 50 8.43 -4.73 -0.79
N VAL A 51 7.76 -3.67 -0.35
CA VAL A 51 6.76 -2.93 -1.12
C VAL A 51 7.17 -1.47 -1.15
N VAL A 52 7.11 -0.86 -2.33
CA VAL A 52 7.27 0.58 -2.49
C VAL A 52 5.89 1.20 -2.55
N ASP A 53 5.57 2.03 -1.56
CA ASP A 53 4.32 2.80 -1.55
C ASP A 53 4.58 4.25 -1.94
N THR A 54 3.68 4.79 -2.74
CA THR A 54 3.66 6.19 -3.17
C THR A 54 2.34 6.82 -2.78
N PHE A 55 2.39 8.09 -2.36
CA PHE A 55 1.23 8.82 -1.85
C PHE A 55 1.14 10.19 -2.52
N SER A 56 -0.06 10.57 -2.96
CA SER A 56 -0.35 11.91 -3.49
C SER A 56 -1.64 12.47 -2.86
N PRO A 57 -1.59 13.64 -2.20
CA PRO A 57 -0.39 14.39 -1.83
C PRO A 57 0.50 13.61 -0.84
N PRO A 58 1.73 14.08 -0.54
CA PRO A 58 2.58 13.41 0.43
C PRO A 58 1.94 13.24 1.81
N ARG A 59 2.23 12.11 2.47
CA ARG A 59 1.84 11.83 3.87
C ARG A 59 2.71 12.63 4.83
N GLU A 60 2.18 13.73 5.37
CA GLU A 60 2.93 14.62 6.26
C GLU A 60 3.33 13.95 7.58
N ASP A 61 2.54 12.99 8.05
CA ASP A 61 2.86 12.14 9.21
C ASP A 61 4.10 11.26 8.97
N TYR A 62 4.40 10.88 7.72
CA TYR A 62 5.60 10.12 7.36
C TYR A 62 6.81 10.99 7.08
N ARG A 63 6.62 12.29 6.87
CA ARG A 63 7.73 13.23 6.64
C ARG A 63 8.52 13.55 7.90
N ARG A 64 7.94 13.32 9.08
CA ARG A 64 8.56 13.59 10.38
C ARG A 64 9.15 12.31 10.99
N SER A 65 10.15 11.74 10.33
CA SER A 65 10.98 10.68 10.92
C SER A 65 12.39 10.69 10.32
N ILE A 66 13.10 11.80 10.54
CA ILE A 66 14.56 11.81 10.61
C ILE A 66 14.93 12.39 11.98
N GLY A 67 15.05 11.48 12.94
CA GLY A 67 15.64 11.71 14.26
C GLY A 67 16.53 10.53 14.56
#